data_AF-A0A9E7F281-F1
#
_entry.id   AF-A0A9E7F281-F1
#
_cell.length_a   1.000
_cell.length_b   1.000
_cell.length_c   1.000
_cell.angle_alpha   90.00
_cell.angle_beta   90.00
_cell.angle_gamma   90.00
#
_symmetry.space_group_name_H-M   'P 1'
#
loop_
_entity.id
_entity.type
_entity.pdbx_description
1 polymer ?
#
loop_
_entity_poly.entity_id
_entity_poly.type
_entity_poly.pdbx_seq_one_letter_code
_entity_poly.pdbx_strand_id
1 'polypeptide(L)'
;MRQIMDSYQRVTNTHFEEINTHQQIFYEIARIKDEKDKLQESMKQYVGENLTCLTLNELNQLEEQLESSVNKVRVRKHQLLHQQLDNLRRKEHILEDQNSYLCRILSEHQAALEHTQVAMEHKVGDVPMLEHLENYYSGEPSGSLLQLSPQTHAFRLQPTQPNLQEDSLQGHNLQLWS
;
A
#
# COMPACT_ATOMS: atom_id res chain seq x y z
N MET A 1 -37.59 64.71 -11.61
CA MET A 1 -37.45 64.69 -10.13
C MET A 1 -37.73 63.30 -9.55
N ARG A 2 -38.89 62.68 -9.79
CA ARG A 2 -39.18 61.30 -9.33
C ARG A 2 -38.18 60.23 -9.80
N GLN A 3 -37.80 60.24 -11.09
CA GLN A 3 -36.81 59.30 -11.63
C GLN A 3 -35.42 59.38 -10.98
N ILE A 4 -35.03 60.56 -10.48
CA ILE A 4 -33.76 60.76 -9.78
C ILE A 4 -33.87 60.13 -8.39
N MET A 5 -34.98 60.37 -7.69
CA MET A 5 -35.25 59.76 -6.38
C MET A 5 -35.26 58.22 -6.47
N ASP A 6 -35.90 57.68 -7.52
CA ASP A 6 -35.93 56.24 -7.77
C ASP A 6 -34.55 55.67 -8.12
N SER A 7 -33.70 56.40 -8.85
CA SER A 7 -32.34 55.95 -9.15
C SER A 7 -31.46 55.95 -7.91
N TYR A 8 -31.56 56.97 -7.07
CA TYR A 8 -30.84 57.04 -5.80
C TYR A 8 -31.27 55.91 -4.86
N GLN A 9 -32.58 55.66 -4.73
CA GLN A 9 -33.09 54.59 -3.87
C GLN A 9 -32.63 53.19 -4.31
N ARG A 10 -32.56 52.94 -5.63
CA ARG A 10 -32.02 51.67 -6.15
C ARG A 10 -30.53 51.50 -5.85
N VAL A 11 -29.72 52.54 -6.06
CA VAL A 11 -28.26 52.49 -5.80
C VAL A 11 -27.96 52.32 -4.31
N THR A 12 -28.71 52.98 -3.42
CA THR A 12 -28.55 52.78 -1.98
C THR A 12 -28.97 51.39 -1.52
N ASN A 13 -30.01 50.81 -2.11
CA ASN A 13 -30.45 49.45 -1.78
C ASN A 13 -29.40 48.42 -2.22
N THR A 14 -28.86 48.52 -3.45
CA THR A 14 -27.80 47.60 -3.90
C THR A 14 -26.54 47.71 -3.04
N HIS A 15 -26.17 48.92 -2.64
CA HIS A 15 -25.03 49.14 -1.74
C HIS A 15 -25.27 48.55 -0.34
N PHE A 16 -26.49 48.66 0.18
CA PHE A 16 -26.87 48.04 1.46
C PHE A 16 -26.83 46.51 1.39
N GLU A 17 -27.31 45.90 0.30
CA GLU A 17 -27.23 44.45 0.07
C GLU A 17 -25.77 43.97 -0.09
N GLU A 18 -24.91 44.73 -0.79
CA GLU A 18 -23.45 44.45 -0.87
C GLU A 18 -22.77 44.55 0.51
N ILE A 19 -23.12 45.54 1.32
CA ILE A 19 -22.60 45.65 2.70
C ILE A 19 -23.08 44.46 3.55
N ASN A 20 -24.34 44.06 3.40
CA ASN A 20 -24.91 42.94 4.15
C ASN A 20 -24.23 41.61 3.79
N THR A 21 -24.04 41.35 2.49
CA THR A 21 -23.34 40.14 2.00
C THR A 21 -21.87 40.14 2.43
N HIS A 22 -21.18 41.27 2.38
CA HIS A 22 -19.79 41.38 2.83
C HIS A 22 -19.66 41.17 4.34
N GLN A 23 -20.58 41.71 5.14
CA GLN A 23 -20.65 41.43 6.58
C GLN A 23 -20.92 39.94 6.85
N GLN A 24 -21.86 39.33 6.13
CA GLN A 24 -22.16 37.90 6.26
C GLN A 24 -20.94 37.03 5.94
N ILE A 25 -20.19 37.35 4.88
CA ILE A 25 -18.94 36.66 4.54
C ILE A 25 -17.91 36.81 5.66
N PHE A 26 -17.76 38.00 6.25
CA PHE A 26 -16.85 38.17 7.39
C PHE A 26 -17.25 37.34 8.61
N TYR A 27 -18.54 37.29 8.93
CA TYR A 27 -19.03 36.44 10.01
C TYR A 27 -18.76 34.96 9.74
N GLU A 28 -18.95 34.52 8.49
CA GLU A 28 -18.68 33.15 8.09
C GLU A 28 -17.19 32.80 8.18
N ILE A 29 -16.31 33.69 7.71
CA ILE A 29 -14.85 33.55 7.84
C ILE A 29 -14.45 33.48 9.31
N ALA A 30 -15.01 34.35 10.17
CA ALA A 30 -14.72 34.35 11.60
C ALA A 30 -15.20 33.04 12.26
N ARG A 31 -16.38 32.53 11.88
CA ARG A 31 -16.92 31.26 12.38
C ARG A 31 -16.03 30.08 12.00
N ILE A 32 -15.66 29.98 10.73
CA ILE A 32 -14.78 28.89 10.24
C ILE A 32 -13.41 28.97 10.92
N LYS A 33 -12.88 30.18 11.11
CA LYS A 33 -11.60 30.36 11.79
C LYS A 33 -11.66 29.89 13.25
N ASP A 34 -12.70 30.26 13.98
CA ASP A 34 -12.92 29.81 15.36
C ASP A 34 -13.08 28.28 15.45
N GLU A 35 -13.82 27.67 14.53
CA GLU A 35 -13.96 26.21 14.44
C GLU A 35 -12.61 25.52 14.17
N LYS A 36 -11.81 26.07 13.24
CA LYS A 36 -10.46 25.58 12.95
C LYS A 36 -9.56 25.70 14.18
N ASP A 37 -9.60 26.81 14.90
CA ASP A 37 -8.78 27.03 16.09
C ASP A 37 -9.16 26.08 17.22
N LYS A 38 -10.47 25.86 17.46
CA LYS A 38 -10.97 24.86 18.41
C LYS A 38 -10.54 23.45 18.05
N LEU A 39 -10.63 23.07 16.77
CA LEU A 39 -10.20 21.76 16.30
C LEU A 39 -8.70 21.57 16.50
N GLN A 40 -7.90 22.58 16.18
CA GLN A 40 -6.45 22.54 16.36
C GLN A 40 -6.06 22.41 17.84
N GLU A 41 -6.76 23.11 18.74
CA GLU A 41 -6.54 22.98 20.18
C GLU A 41 -6.92 21.58 20.67
N SER A 42 -8.04 21.03 20.20
CA SER A 42 -8.43 19.65 20.52
C SER A 42 -7.39 18.63 20.02
N MET A 43 -6.83 18.81 18.82
CA MET A 43 -5.75 17.96 18.31
C MET A 43 -4.52 17.98 19.21
N LYS A 44 -4.10 19.16 19.69
CA LYS A 44 -3.01 19.29 20.66
C LYS A 44 -3.29 18.53 21.94
N GLN A 45 -4.52 18.63 22.46
CA GLN A 45 -4.95 17.88 23.64
C GLN A 45 -4.87 16.36 23.42
N TYR A 46 -5.29 15.84 22.26
CA TYR A 46 -5.14 14.42 21.93
C TYR A 46 -3.67 13.96 21.84
N VAL A 47 -2.74 14.86 21.53
CA VAL A 47 -1.29 14.61 21.52
C VAL A 47 -0.68 14.75 22.92
N GLY A 48 -1.42 15.28 23.89
CA GLY A 48 -0.98 15.48 25.27
C GLY A 48 -0.42 16.88 25.55
N GLU A 49 -0.60 17.83 24.63
CA GLU A 49 -0.23 19.23 24.82
C GLU A 49 -1.38 20.02 25.48
N ASN A 50 -1.07 21.11 26.20
CA ASN A 50 -2.04 22.03 26.81
C ASN A 50 -3.10 21.38 27.74
N LEU A 51 -2.75 20.28 28.42
CA LEU A 51 -3.67 19.56 29.30
C LEU A 51 -4.05 20.32 30.59
N THR A 52 -3.28 21.35 30.97
CA THR A 52 -3.50 22.13 32.20
C THR A 52 -4.81 22.93 32.20
N CYS A 53 -5.41 23.12 31.02
CA CYS A 53 -6.66 23.85 30.86
C CYS A 53 -7.91 22.96 31.01
N LEU A 54 -7.75 21.63 31.06
CA LEU A 54 -8.87 20.69 31.20
C LEU A 54 -9.16 20.39 32.67
N THR A 55 -10.44 20.19 32.98
CA THR A 55 -10.87 19.63 34.26
C THR A 55 -10.60 18.13 34.31
N LEU A 56 -10.54 17.55 35.52
CA LEU A 56 -10.31 16.12 35.72
C LEU A 56 -11.33 15.24 34.96
N ASN A 57 -12.59 15.68 34.88
CA ASN A 57 -13.63 14.93 34.18
C ASN A 57 -13.43 14.94 32.66
N GLU A 58 -13.04 16.08 32.09
CA GLU A 58 -12.74 16.20 30.65
C GLU A 58 -11.47 15.40 30.29
N LEU A 59 -10.48 15.39 31.18
CA LEU A 59 -9.27 14.59 31.01
C LEU A 59 -9.57 13.09 30.99
N ASN A 60 -10.41 12.60 31.91
CA ASN A 60 -10.84 11.19 31.91
C ASN A 60 -11.59 10.82 30.64
N GLN A 61 -12.49 11.69 30.16
CA GLN A 61 -13.21 11.45 28.89
C GLN A 61 -12.25 11.40 27.70
N LEU A 62 -11.24 12.29 27.68
CA LEU A 62 -10.21 12.29 26.65
C LEU A 62 -9.40 10.98 26.65
N GLU A 63 -9.03 10.50 27.84
CA GLU A 63 -8.32 9.23 28.02
C GLU A 63 -9.15 8.04 27.53
N GLU A 64 -10.42 7.94 27.94
CA GLU A 64 -11.33 6.88 27.48
C GLU A 64 -11.50 6.89 25.95
N GLN A 65 -11.61 8.07 25.35
CA GLN A 65 -11.70 8.21 23.90
C GLN A 65 -10.42 7.77 23.18
N LEU A 66 -9.25 8.12 23.71
CA LEU A 66 -7.97 7.69 23.18
C LEU A 66 -7.81 6.17 23.31
N GLU A 67 -8.11 5.59 24.46
CA GLU A 67 -8.03 4.16 24.70
C GLU A 67 -8.95 3.39 23.75
N SER A 68 -10.21 3.81 23.63
CA SER A 68 -11.19 3.22 22.71
C SER A 68 -10.71 3.29 21.26
N SER A 69 -10.16 4.43 20.84
CA SER A 69 -9.67 4.64 19.47
C SER A 69 -8.45 3.76 19.16
N VAL A 70 -7.49 3.69 20.09
CA VAL A 70 -6.31 2.82 19.97
C VAL A 70 -6.73 1.35 19.94
N ASN A 71 -7.67 0.95 20.78
CA ASN A 71 -8.19 -0.42 20.79
C ASN A 71 -8.85 -0.78 19.45
N LYS A 72 -9.67 0.10 18.87
CA LYS A 72 -10.26 -0.10 17.53
C LYS A 72 -9.18 -0.34 16.46
N VAL A 73 -8.13 0.49 16.46
CA VAL A 73 -7.00 0.33 15.52
C VAL A 73 -6.30 -1.00 15.74
N ARG A 74 -6.04 -1.38 17.00
CA ARG A 74 -5.38 -2.64 17.36
C ARG A 74 -6.21 -3.84 16.89
N VAL A 75 -7.51 -3.87 17.19
CA VAL A 75 -8.43 -4.93 16.76
C VAL A 75 -8.43 -5.05 15.24
N ARG A 76 -8.53 -3.93 14.51
CA ARG A 76 -8.54 -3.95 13.04
C ARG A 76 -7.22 -4.49 12.47
N LYS A 77 -6.07 -4.09 13.04
CA LYS A 77 -4.75 -4.62 12.67
C LYS A 77 -4.65 -6.13 12.89
N HIS A 78 -5.09 -6.62 14.05
CA HIS A 78 -5.09 -8.06 14.34
C HIS A 78 -5.98 -8.83 13.38
N GLN A 79 -7.19 -8.33 13.10
CA GLN A 79 -8.09 -8.94 12.13
C GLN A 79 -7.44 -9.07 10.75
N LEU A 80 -6.77 -8.02 10.27
CA LEU A 80 -6.08 -8.05 8.98
C LEU A 80 -4.91 -9.04 8.96
N LEU A 81 -4.12 -9.08 10.04
CA LEU A 81 -3.02 -10.04 10.18
C LEU A 81 -3.52 -11.48 10.18
N HIS A 82 -4.62 -11.77 10.86
CA HIS A 82 -5.25 -13.10 10.82
C HIS A 82 -5.71 -13.46 9.40
N GLN A 83 -6.35 -12.53 8.69
CA GLN A 83 -6.75 -12.74 7.30
C GLN A 83 -5.55 -13.04 6.38
N GLN A 84 -4.42 -12.36 6.59
CA GLN A 84 -3.19 -12.62 5.84
C GLN A 84 -2.60 -14.00 6.18
N LEU A 85 -2.56 -14.37 7.45
CA LEU A 85 -2.10 -15.68 7.91
C LEU A 85 -2.94 -16.81 7.29
N ASP A 86 -4.27 -16.67 7.31
CA ASP A 86 -5.17 -17.67 6.72
C ASP A 86 -5.03 -17.76 5.20
N ASN A 87 -4.72 -16.65 4.52
CA ASN A 87 -4.44 -16.65 3.10
C ASN A 87 -3.13 -17.42 2.79
N LEU A 88 -2.07 -17.15 3.56
CA LEU A 88 -0.79 -17.82 3.41
C LEU A 88 -0.90 -19.32 3.68
N ARG A 89 -1.61 -19.73 4.74
CA ARG A 89 -1.87 -21.14 5.03
C ARG A 89 -2.62 -21.86 3.91
N ARG A 90 -3.63 -21.22 3.32
CA ARG A 90 -4.32 -21.77 2.15
C ARG A 90 -3.39 -21.90 0.95
N LYS A 91 -2.52 -20.92 0.73
CA LYS A 91 -1.54 -20.97 -0.37
C LYS A 91 -0.51 -22.08 -0.16
N GLU A 92 -0.02 -22.24 1.06
CA GLU A 92 0.87 -23.33 1.46
C GLU A 92 0.24 -24.69 1.16
N HIS A 93 -0.99 -24.93 1.62
CA HIS A 93 -1.71 -26.18 1.35
C HIS A 93 -1.88 -26.45 -0.15
N ILE A 94 -2.24 -25.44 -0.95
CA ILE A 94 -2.37 -25.59 -2.41
C ILE A 94 -1.04 -25.99 -3.04
N LEU A 95 0.07 -25.37 -2.61
CA LEU A 95 1.39 -25.67 -3.13
C LEU A 95 1.87 -27.06 -2.70
N GLU A 96 1.58 -27.48 -1.48
CA GLU A 96 1.88 -28.83 -0.99
C GLU A 96 1.11 -29.89 -1.78
N ASP A 97 -0.18 -29.65 -2.07
CA ASP A 97 -1.00 -30.54 -2.90
C ASP A 97 -0.43 -30.64 -4.32
N GLN A 98 -0.08 -29.50 -4.92
CA GLN A 98 0.51 -29.45 -6.26
C GLN A 98 1.87 -30.16 -6.31
N ASN A 99 2.72 -29.94 -5.31
CA ASN A 99 4.02 -30.58 -5.24
C ASN A 99 3.87 -32.10 -5.08
N SER A 100 3.01 -32.54 -4.15
CA SER A 100 2.71 -33.96 -3.95
C SER A 100 2.18 -34.63 -5.21
N TYR A 101 1.29 -33.95 -5.94
CA TYR A 101 0.80 -34.40 -7.23
C TYR A 101 1.93 -34.55 -8.26
N LEU A 102 2.79 -33.54 -8.41
CA LEU A 102 3.92 -33.59 -9.35
C LEU A 102 4.93 -34.68 -8.99
N CYS A 103 5.27 -34.83 -7.71
CA CYS A 103 6.13 -35.92 -7.23
C CYS A 103 5.55 -37.29 -7.58
N ARG A 104 4.23 -37.47 -7.44
CA ARG A 104 3.57 -38.71 -7.84
C ARG A 104 3.70 -38.97 -9.34
N ILE A 105 3.41 -37.96 -10.17
CA ILE A 105 3.54 -38.08 -11.64
C ILE A 105 4.99 -38.40 -12.05
N LEU A 106 5.98 -37.74 -11.44
CA LEU A 106 7.39 -38.03 -11.72
C LEU A 106 7.77 -39.45 -11.31
N SER A 107 7.32 -39.92 -10.14
CA SER A 107 7.55 -41.28 -9.69
C SER A 107 6.91 -42.32 -10.62
N GLU A 108 5.69 -42.08 -11.09
CA GLU A 108 5.00 -42.94 -12.05
C GLU A 108 5.72 -42.98 -13.41
N HIS A 109 6.19 -41.81 -13.89
CA HIS A 109 6.95 -41.73 -15.14
C HIS A 109 8.31 -42.44 -15.03
N GLN A 110 9.00 -42.30 -13.89
CA GLN A 110 10.26 -43.00 -13.65
C GLN A 110 10.06 -44.51 -13.62
N ALA A 111 9.02 -45.00 -12.93
CA ALA A 111 8.67 -46.42 -12.94
C ALA A 111 8.31 -46.92 -14.36
N ALA A 112 7.60 -46.12 -15.16
CA ALA A 112 7.30 -46.47 -16.55
C ALA A 112 8.56 -46.56 -17.42
N LEU A 113 9.52 -45.64 -17.25
CA LEU A 113 10.81 -45.69 -17.94
C LEU A 113 11.61 -46.95 -17.56
N GLU A 114 11.68 -47.28 -16.27
CA GLU A 114 12.32 -48.52 -15.79
C GLU A 114 11.64 -49.77 -16.39
N HIS A 115 10.31 -49.81 -16.47
CA HIS A 115 9.60 -50.90 -17.14
C HIS A 115 9.88 -50.99 -18.65
N THR A 116 10.05 -49.85 -19.34
CA THR A 116 10.44 -49.85 -20.76
C THR A 116 11.89 -50.24 -20.99
N GLN A 117 12.81 -49.86 -20.09
CA GLN A 117 14.21 -50.30 -20.14
C GLN A 117 14.33 -51.80 -19.91
N VAL A 118 13.63 -52.37 -18.92
CA VAL A 118 13.61 -53.82 -18.67
C VAL A 118 12.99 -54.60 -19.84
N ALA A 119 12.04 -54.01 -20.57
CA ALA A 119 11.51 -54.61 -21.80
C ALA A 119 12.49 -54.54 -22.99
N MET A 120 13.38 -53.53 -23.02
CA MET A 120 14.49 -53.45 -23.98
C MET A 120 15.67 -54.34 -23.59
N GLU A 121 15.93 -54.58 -22.30
CA GLU A 121 17.03 -55.44 -21.82
C GLU A 121 16.84 -56.93 -22.12
N HIS A 122 15.62 -57.37 -22.49
CA HIS A 122 15.42 -58.74 -23.00
C HIS A 122 15.93 -58.94 -24.43
N LYS A 123 16.47 -57.91 -25.10
CA LYS A 123 17.20 -58.05 -26.35
C LYS A 123 18.41 -57.10 -26.36
N VAL A 124 19.59 -57.71 -26.47
CA VAL A 124 20.91 -57.11 -26.74
C VAL A 124 21.76 -56.93 -25.48
N GLY A 125 22.72 -57.83 -25.33
CA GLY A 125 23.80 -57.73 -24.37
C GLY A 125 24.83 -56.66 -24.74
N ASP A 126 25.69 -56.39 -23.76
CA ASP A 126 26.91 -55.59 -23.76
C ASP A 126 26.74 -54.06 -23.83
N VAL A 127 26.89 -53.45 -22.65
CA VAL A 127 27.01 -52.00 -22.39
C VAL A 127 28.41 -51.51 -22.80
N PRO A 128 28.52 -50.32 -23.43
CA PRO A 128 29.31 -49.26 -22.79
C PRO A 128 28.66 -47.88 -22.97
N MET A 129 28.19 -47.26 -21.88
CA MET A 129 27.75 -45.85 -21.88
C MET A 129 28.33 -45.11 -20.66
N LEU A 130 29.61 -45.33 -20.35
CA LEU A 130 30.31 -44.64 -19.27
C LEU A 130 31.29 -43.56 -19.78
N GLU A 131 31.61 -43.52 -21.08
CA GLU A 131 32.59 -42.56 -21.62
C GLU A 131 32.04 -41.13 -21.84
N HIS A 132 30.73 -40.90 -21.81
CA HIS A 132 30.19 -39.58 -22.15
C HIS A 132 30.16 -38.59 -20.96
N LEU A 133 30.36 -39.06 -19.72
CA LEU A 133 30.28 -38.20 -18.53
C LEU A 133 31.64 -37.66 -18.07
N GLU A 134 32.75 -38.25 -18.50
CA GLU A 134 34.09 -37.83 -18.06
C GLU A 134 34.58 -36.53 -18.71
N ASN A 135 33.95 -36.07 -19.80
CA ASN A 135 34.29 -34.78 -20.42
C ASN A 135 33.74 -33.55 -19.68
N TYR A 136 32.99 -33.73 -18.59
CA TYR A 136 32.40 -32.60 -17.85
C TYR A 136 33.22 -32.16 -16.62
N TYR A 137 34.27 -32.89 -16.24
CA TYR A 137 35.01 -32.66 -15.00
C TYR A 137 36.41 -32.05 -15.15
N SER A 138 36.77 -31.51 -16.32
CA SER A 138 38.07 -30.86 -16.49
C SER A 138 37.97 -29.55 -17.29
N GLY A 139 37.93 -28.42 -16.57
CA GLY A 139 38.10 -27.09 -17.16
C GLY A 139 37.41 -25.92 -16.43
N GLU A 140 38.03 -25.44 -15.34
CA GLU A 140 38.17 -24.06 -14.81
C GLU A 140 37.05 -22.98 -14.89
N PRO A 141 37.05 -22.00 -13.96
CA PRO A 141 35.86 -21.32 -13.46
C PRO A 141 35.54 -20.05 -14.26
N SER A 142 34.35 -20.00 -14.85
CA SER A 142 33.75 -18.72 -15.28
C SER A 142 32.56 -18.42 -14.38
N GLY A 143 32.73 -17.35 -13.59
CA GLY A 143 31.83 -16.96 -12.52
C GLY A 143 30.40 -16.72 -13.00
N SER A 144 29.47 -17.36 -12.29
CA SER A 144 28.15 -16.84 -11.88
C SER A 144 27.36 -17.99 -11.25
N LEU A 145 27.76 -18.45 -10.06
CA LEU A 145 27.06 -19.56 -9.38
C LEU A 145 26.31 -19.16 -8.11
N LEU A 146 26.33 -17.91 -7.64
CA LEU A 146 25.56 -17.55 -6.44
C LEU A 146 25.00 -16.13 -6.51
N GLN A 147 23.86 -15.96 -7.16
CA GLN A 147 22.95 -14.86 -6.80
C GLN A 147 21.50 -15.17 -7.16
N LEU A 148 20.88 -16.09 -6.41
CA LEU A 148 19.42 -16.15 -6.32
C LEU A 148 18.97 -15.41 -5.05
N SER A 149 19.22 -14.11 -5.00
CA SER A 149 18.34 -13.21 -4.26
C SER A 149 17.10 -12.97 -5.13
N PRO A 150 15.87 -13.07 -4.62
CA PRO A 150 14.70 -12.68 -5.39
C PRO A 150 14.84 -11.18 -5.67
N GLN A 151 15.12 -10.81 -6.92
CA GLN A 151 15.01 -9.43 -7.35
C GLN A 151 13.51 -9.12 -7.36
N THR A 152 13.02 -8.64 -6.22
CA THR A 152 11.68 -8.06 -6.13
C THR A 152 11.72 -6.77 -6.93
N HIS A 153 11.49 -6.87 -8.25
CA HIS A 153 10.99 -5.72 -8.98
C HIS A 153 9.65 -5.39 -8.33
N ALA A 154 9.63 -4.32 -7.54
CA ALA A 154 8.39 -3.73 -7.09
C ALA A 154 7.60 -3.38 -8.35
N PHE A 155 6.56 -4.14 -8.65
CA PHE A 155 5.57 -3.76 -9.64
C PHE A 155 4.91 -2.49 -9.12
N ARG A 156 5.47 -1.34 -9.53
CA ARG A 156 4.84 -0.05 -9.37
C ARG A 156 3.66 -0.06 -10.32
N LEU A 157 2.47 -0.29 -9.78
CA LEU A 157 1.23 -0.02 -10.49
C LEU A 157 1.27 1.46 -10.88
N GLN A 158 1.57 1.74 -12.15
CA GLN A 158 1.27 3.02 -12.75
C GLN A 158 -0.26 3.16 -12.68
N PRO A 159 -0.81 4.22 -12.05
CA PRO A 159 -2.19 4.56 -12.29
C PRO A 159 -2.33 4.77 -13.79
N THR A 160 -3.24 4.06 -14.42
CA THR A 160 -3.57 4.18 -15.83
C THR A 160 -4.02 5.61 -16.10
N GLN A 161 -3.10 6.49 -16.47
CA GLN A 161 -3.40 7.78 -17.09
C GLN A 161 -2.81 7.80 -18.49
N PRO A 162 -3.65 7.71 -19.54
CA PRO A 162 -3.21 7.80 -20.91
C PRO A 162 -3.18 9.27 -21.28
N ASN A 163 -2.15 10.00 -20.87
CA ASN A 163 -1.66 11.26 -21.47
C ASN A 163 -0.75 11.96 -20.48
N LEU A 164 0.55 11.96 -20.76
CA LEU A 164 1.54 13.02 -20.51
C LEU A 164 2.91 12.42 -20.85
N GLN A 165 3.11 12.20 -22.15
CA GLN A 165 4.44 12.40 -22.71
C GLN A 165 4.67 13.91 -22.64
N GLU A 166 5.34 14.40 -21.60
CA GLU A 166 6.20 15.56 -21.79
C GLU A 166 7.52 15.35 -21.05
N ASP A 167 8.51 15.21 -21.91
CA ASP A 167 9.93 15.33 -21.70
C ASP A 167 10.28 16.69 -21.08
N SER A 168 11.47 16.78 -20.52
CA SER A 168 12.11 17.99 -19.99
C SER A 168 11.53 18.56 -18.69
N LEU A 169 12.27 18.37 -17.59
CA LEU A 169 13.10 19.43 -17.02
C LEU A 169 13.68 18.96 -15.67
N GLN A 170 15.00 18.74 -15.70
CA GLN A 170 15.95 19.08 -14.65
C GLN A 170 15.57 18.75 -13.20
N GLY A 171 16.13 17.64 -12.72
CA GLY A 171 16.29 17.38 -11.30
C GLY A 171 17.12 18.49 -10.64
N HIS A 172 16.47 19.29 -9.80
CA HIS A 172 17.14 19.98 -8.72
C HIS A 172 16.91 19.21 -7.42
N ASN A 173 17.98 18.54 -6.99
CA ASN A 173 18.26 18.20 -5.61
C ASN A 173 17.93 19.39 -4.71
N LEU A 174 16.99 19.24 -3.78
CA LEU A 174 17.01 19.97 -2.51
C LEU A 174 16.54 19.02 -1.41
N GLN A 175 17.52 18.35 -0.80
CA GLN A 175 17.43 17.87 0.58
C GLN A 175 17.24 19.09 1.48
N LEU A 176 16.17 19.10 2.29
CA LEU A 176 16.07 19.96 3.46
C LEU A 176 15.57 19.10 4.62
N TRP A 177 16.54 18.61 5.40
CA TRP A 177 16.40 18.33 6.82
C TRP A 177 17.31 19.31 7.55
N SER A 178 16.71 20.23 8.30
CA SER A 178 17.12 20.78 9.61
C SER A 178 16.32 22.06 9.85
#